data_AF-A0A965NXD2-F1
#
_entry.id   AF-A0A965NXD2-F1
#
_cell.length_a   1.000
_cell.length_b   1.000
_cell.length_c   1.000
_cell.angle_alpha   90.00
_cell.angle_beta   90.00
_cell.angle_gamma   90.00
#
_symmetry.space_group_name_H-M   'P 1'
#
loop_
_entity.id
_entity.type
_entity.pdbx_description
1 polymer ?
#
loop_
_entity_poly.entity_id
_entity_poly.type
_entity_poly.pdbx_seq_one_letter_code
_entity_poly.pdbx_strand_id
1 'polypeptide(L)'
;MTYAGHHCDAADRPEASHTPDMASLCDNPVEALYREATESYSSGGLPGFQKWLTNATQEEARQLTVETLSRVLPVLVKPGNVRLRVYALMFAINSDALNGVVTQTAAAKEMGLTRAAMSKQVQWWLVFLGFRRNAHTKSAEAVESYRTVQRERHWRRQSIGKKGGKNANH
;
A
#
# COMPACT_ATOMS: atom_id res chain seq x y z
N MET A 1 -22.95 -59.55 56.48
CA MET A 1 -22.23 -58.32 56.08
C MET A 1 -21.71 -58.53 54.67
N THR A 2 -22.35 -57.93 53.68
CA THR A 2 -21.91 -57.97 52.28
C THR A 2 -21.93 -56.53 51.76
N TYR A 3 -20.74 -55.96 51.59
CA TYR A 3 -20.54 -54.66 50.95
C TYR A 3 -20.92 -54.78 49.47
N ALA A 4 -22.05 -54.22 49.07
CA ALA A 4 -22.37 -54.00 47.66
C ALA A 4 -21.64 -52.72 47.22
N GLY A 5 -20.48 -52.89 46.56
CA GLY A 5 -19.77 -51.79 45.93
C GLY A 5 -20.60 -51.26 44.76
N HIS A 6 -20.91 -49.96 44.80
CA HIS A 6 -21.44 -49.26 43.64
C HIS A 6 -20.41 -49.35 42.51
N HIS A 7 -20.72 -50.13 41.48
CA HIS A 7 -19.96 -50.18 40.25
C HIS A 7 -20.34 -48.93 39.45
N CYS A 8 -19.67 -47.81 39.73
CA CYS A 8 -19.82 -46.59 38.95
C CYS A 8 -19.13 -46.85 37.60
N ASP A 9 -19.89 -47.03 36.52
CA ASP A 9 -19.31 -47.13 35.19
C ASP A 9 -18.61 -45.80 34.87
N ALA A 10 -17.40 -45.86 34.32
CA ALA A 10 -16.69 -44.67 33.88
C ALA A 10 -17.46 -43.95 32.76
N ALA A 11 -18.33 -44.67 32.04
CA ALA A 11 -19.24 -44.13 31.04
C ALA A 11 -20.36 -43.24 31.62
N ASP A 12 -20.70 -43.37 32.91
CA ASP A 12 -21.75 -42.57 33.57
C ASP A 12 -21.23 -41.19 34.03
N ARG A 13 -19.95 -40.90 33.83
CA ARG A 13 -19.38 -39.59 34.17
C ARG A 13 -19.75 -38.57 33.09
N PRO A 14 -20.27 -37.38 33.44
CA PRO A 14 -20.59 -36.33 32.47
C PRO A 14 -19.36 -35.84 31.69
N GLU A 15 -18.16 -36.11 32.20
CA GLU A 15 -16.87 -35.86 31.55
C GLU A 15 -16.60 -36.80 30.36
N ALA A 16 -17.19 -37.99 30.34
CA ALA A 16 -16.99 -39.00 29.29
C ALA A 16 -17.77 -38.68 28.00
N SER A 17 -18.78 -37.80 28.06
CA SER A 17 -19.57 -37.39 26.89
C SER A 17 -19.04 -36.14 26.19
N HIS A 18 -18.00 -35.50 26.72
CA HIS A 18 -17.39 -34.34 26.09
C HIS A 18 -16.31 -34.79 25.10
N THR A 19 -16.72 -35.46 24.02
CA THR A 19 -15.86 -35.52 22.84
C THR A 19 -15.84 -34.10 22.25
N PRO A 20 -14.72 -33.35 22.33
CA PRO A 20 -14.64 -32.09 21.61
C PRO A 20 -14.92 -32.38 20.13
N ASP A 21 -15.70 -31.51 19.48
CA ASP A 21 -16.00 -31.66 18.06
C ASP A 21 -14.68 -31.67 17.27
N MET A 22 -14.25 -32.86 16.87
CA MET A 22 -13.00 -33.06 16.16
C MET A 22 -13.04 -32.40 14.77
N ALA A 23 -14.24 -32.10 14.23
CA ALA A 23 -14.37 -31.36 12.98
C ALA A 23 -13.86 -29.92 13.12
N SER A 24 -14.17 -29.25 14.24
CA SER A 24 -13.70 -27.89 14.54
C SER A 24 -12.17 -27.75 14.66
N LEU A 25 -11.48 -28.86 14.99
CA LEU A 25 -10.02 -28.90 15.15
C LEU A 25 -9.27 -29.15 13.84
N CYS A 26 -9.97 -29.57 12.79
CA CYS A 26 -9.40 -29.90 11.48
C CYS A 26 -9.73 -28.88 10.39
N ASP A 27 -10.45 -27.80 10.73
CA ASP A 27 -10.86 -26.80 9.74
C ASP A 27 -9.66 -26.06 9.16
N ASN A 28 -9.53 -26.13 7.84
CA ASN A 28 -8.67 -25.23 7.10
C ASN A 28 -9.23 -23.79 7.23
N PRO A 29 -8.39 -22.74 7.37
CA PRO A 29 -8.86 -21.35 7.37
C PRO A 29 -9.79 -21.01 6.19
N VAL A 30 -9.62 -21.69 5.04
CA VAL A 30 -10.52 -21.57 3.89
C VAL A 30 -11.92 -22.16 4.16
N GLU A 31 -12.00 -23.30 4.84
CA GLU A 31 -13.28 -23.94 5.20
C GLU A 31 -13.97 -23.21 6.35
N ALA A 32 -13.22 -22.62 7.28
CA ALA A 32 -13.76 -21.74 8.31
C ALA A 32 -14.39 -20.48 7.69
N LEU A 33 -13.71 -19.83 6.74
CA LEU A 33 -14.27 -18.70 5.98
C LEU A 33 -15.48 -19.12 5.14
N TYR A 34 -15.44 -20.30 4.51
CA TYR A 34 -16.56 -20.83 3.75
C TYR A 34 -17.75 -21.09 4.67
N ARG A 35 -17.54 -21.72 5.82
CA ARG A 35 -18.56 -22.00 6.82
C ARG A 35 -19.12 -20.71 7.41
N GLU A 36 -18.29 -19.77 7.82
CA GLU A 36 -18.73 -18.44 8.28
C GLU A 36 -19.58 -17.75 7.21
N ALA A 37 -19.18 -17.83 5.94
CA ALA A 37 -19.94 -17.26 4.83
C ALA A 37 -21.25 -18.03 4.51
N THR A 38 -21.31 -19.33 4.82
CA THR A 38 -22.49 -20.19 4.58
C THR A 38 -23.47 -20.15 5.76
N GLU A 39 -22.97 -20.10 6.99
CA GLU A 39 -23.72 -20.04 8.24
C GLU A 39 -24.26 -18.64 8.52
N SER A 40 -23.55 -17.59 8.11
CA SER A 40 -24.03 -16.21 8.25
C SER A 40 -25.33 -15.94 7.48
N TYR A 41 -25.69 -16.76 6.47
CA TYR A 41 -26.91 -16.56 5.68
C TYR A 41 -27.59 -17.88 5.25
N SER A 42 -28.54 -18.30 6.07
CA SER A 42 -29.33 -19.52 6.00
C SER A 42 -30.32 -19.68 4.82
N SER A 43 -30.17 -19.00 3.66
CA SER A 43 -31.16 -19.15 2.58
C SER A 43 -30.73 -18.91 1.13
N GLY A 44 -29.43 -18.77 0.81
CA GLY A 44 -29.03 -18.23 -0.50
C GLY A 44 -28.25 -19.13 -1.46
N GLY A 45 -27.49 -20.10 -0.95
CA GLY A 45 -26.48 -20.80 -1.78
C GLY A 45 -25.43 -19.85 -2.39
N LEU A 46 -24.81 -20.26 -3.51
CA LEU A 46 -23.79 -19.50 -4.26
C LEU A 46 -24.14 -18.01 -4.52
N PRO A 47 -25.39 -17.63 -4.89
CA PRO A 47 -25.78 -16.24 -5.07
C PRO A 47 -25.68 -15.38 -3.79
N GLY A 48 -26.00 -15.95 -2.63
CA GLY A 48 -25.88 -15.27 -1.34
C GLY A 48 -24.40 -15.00 -0.99
N PHE A 49 -23.55 -15.98 -1.24
CA PHE A 49 -22.10 -15.87 -1.07
C PHE A 49 -21.49 -14.77 -1.97
N GLN A 50 -21.86 -14.74 -3.25
CA GLN A 50 -21.39 -13.70 -4.17
C GLN A 50 -21.81 -12.31 -3.72
N LYS A 51 -23.06 -12.14 -3.27
CA LYS A 51 -23.56 -10.86 -2.75
C LYS A 51 -22.81 -10.43 -1.49
N TRP A 52 -22.55 -11.35 -0.57
CA TRP A 52 -21.74 -11.08 0.62
C TRP A 52 -20.32 -10.68 0.24
N LEU A 53 -19.64 -11.41 -0.63
CA LEU A 53 -18.31 -11.06 -1.11
C LEU A 53 -18.27 -9.66 -1.72
N THR A 54 -19.26 -9.31 -2.55
CA THR A 54 -19.33 -7.96 -3.13
C THR A 54 -19.55 -6.88 -2.08
N ASN A 55 -20.35 -7.15 -1.05
CA ASN A 55 -20.61 -6.19 0.02
C ASN A 55 -19.38 -6.04 0.93
N ALA A 56 -18.75 -7.14 1.32
CA ALA A 56 -17.54 -7.15 2.15
C ALA A 56 -16.38 -6.45 1.45
N THR A 57 -16.15 -6.73 0.17
CA THR A 57 -15.11 -6.06 -0.64
C THR A 57 -15.42 -4.57 -0.86
N GLN A 58 -16.69 -4.18 -1.03
CA GLN A 58 -17.08 -2.77 -1.10
C GLN A 58 -16.86 -2.02 0.21
N GLU A 59 -17.16 -2.67 1.34
CA GLU A 59 -16.97 -2.07 2.66
C GLU A 59 -15.49 -1.90 2.97
N GLU A 60 -14.68 -2.92 2.69
CA GLU A 60 -13.22 -2.83 2.81
C GLU A 60 -12.65 -1.73 1.90
N ALA A 61 -13.11 -1.65 0.64
CA ALA A 61 -12.71 -0.59 -0.28
C ALA A 61 -13.10 0.81 0.23
N ARG A 62 -14.28 0.94 0.87
CA ARG A 62 -14.70 2.19 1.51
C ARG A 62 -13.78 2.55 2.67
N GLN A 63 -13.47 1.61 3.55
CA GLN A 63 -12.59 1.84 4.68
C GLN A 63 -11.20 2.28 4.23
N LEU A 64 -10.61 1.59 3.24
CA LEU A 64 -9.34 1.97 2.64
C LEU A 64 -9.38 3.37 2.01
N THR A 65 -10.49 3.72 1.37
CA THR A 65 -10.68 5.06 0.79
C THR A 65 -10.73 6.13 1.88
N VAL A 66 -11.50 5.90 2.95
CA VAL A 66 -11.59 6.83 4.09
C VAL A 66 -10.24 6.99 4.77
N GLU A 67 -9.49 5.90 4.97
CA GLU A 67 -8.16 5.94 5.56
C GLU A 67 -7.15 6.69 4.66
N THR A 68 -7.22 6.48 3.35
CA THR A 68 -6.37 7.20 2.41
C THR A 68 -6.67 8.71 2.44
N LEU A 69 -7.96 9.08 2.45
CA LEU A 69 -8.38 10.48 2.54
C LEU A 69 -7.97 11.11 3.87
N SER A 70 -8.09 10.40 4.98
CA SER A 70 -7.70 10.90 6.30
C SER A 70 -6.19 11.17 6.41
N ARG A 71 -5.36 10.45 5.66
CA ARG A 71 -3.92 10.71 5.53
C ARG A 71 -3.59 11.88 4.59
N VAL A 72 -4.35 12.05 3.51
CA VAL A 72 -4.12 13.08 2.49
C VAL A 72 -4.58 14.47 2.95
N LEU A 73 -5.78 14.58 3.54
CA LEU A 73 -6.38 15.87 3.88
C LEU A 73 -5.51 16.73 4.82
N PRO A 74 -4.90 16.20 5.91
CA PRO A 74 -4.02 17.00 6.76
C PRO A 74 -2.81 17.57 6.02
N VAL A 75 -2.28 16.85 5.02
CA VAL A 75 -1.15 17.31 4.21
C VAL A 75 -1.57 18.45 3.28
N LEU A 76 -2.81 18.43 2.77
CA LEU A 76 -3.32 19.50 1.91
C LEU A 76 -3.67 20.77 2.70
N VAL A 77 -4.18 20.62 3.93
CA VAL A 77 -4.58 21.76 4.79
C VAL A 77 -3.38 22.52 5.36
N LYS A 78 -2.22 21.87 5.52
CA LYS A 78 -1.00 22.53 6.02
C LYS A 78 -0.66 23.80 5.21
N PRO A 79 -0.16 24.88 5.85
CA PRO A 79 0.22 26.09 5.13
C PRO A 79 1.30 25.81 4.06
N GLY A 80 1.26 26.57 2.97
CA GLY A 80 2.16 26.43 1.83
C GLY A 80 1.43 26.39 0.48
N ASN A 81 2.12 25.92 -0.56
CA ASN A 81 1.57 25.87 -1.90
C ASN A 81 0.65 24.64 -2.07
N VAL A 82 -0.64 24.80 -1.74
CA VAL A 82 -1.66 23.75 -1.85
C VAL A 82 -1.83 23.30 -3.30
N ARG A 83 -1.82 24.23 -4.27
CA ARG A 83 -1.93 23.91 -5.70
C ARG A 83 -0.86 22.92 -6.15
N LEU A 84 0.40 23.16 -5.75
CA LEU A 84 1.51 22.23 -6.02
C LEU A 84 1.25 20.85 -5.43
N ARG A 85 0.75 20.78 -4.18
CA ARG A 85 0.49 19.49 -3.52
C ARG A 85 -0.61 18.71 -4.21
N VAL A 86 -1.68 19.38 -4.65
CA VAL A 86 -2.80 18.77 -5.38
C VAL A 86 -2.33 18.25 -6.74
N TYR A 87 -1.66 19.09 -7.55
CA TYR A 87 -1.12 18.64 -8.84
C TYR A 87 -0.12 17.49 -8.69
N ALA A 88 0.75 17.57 -7.68
CA ALA A 88 1.71 16.50 -7.42
C ALA A 88 1.03 15.19 -6.99
N LEU A 89 -0.06 15.27 -6.20
CA LEU A 89 -0.85 14.11 -5.84
C LEU A 89 -1.52 13.51 -7.07
N MET A 90 -2.11 14.34 -7.93
CA MET A 90 -2.72 13.90 -9.18
C MET A 90 -1.75 13.13 -10.08
N PHE A 91 -0.53 13.65 -10.24
CA PHE A 91 0.53 12.96 -10.97
C PHE A 91 1.04 11.71 -10.25
N ALA A 92 0.90 11.59 -8.93
CA ALA A 92 1.27 10.38 -8.20
C ALA A 92 0.25 9.25 -8.40
N ILE A 93 -1.04 9.59 -8.58
CA ILE A 93 -2.13 8.62 -8.79
C ILE A 93 -2.50 8.39 -10.27
N ASN A 94 -1.78 8.97 -11.23
CA ASN A 94 -2.09 8.96 -12.67
C ASN A 94 -3.50 9.49 -12.99
N SER A 95 -3.98 10.45 -12.22
CA SER A 95 -5.26 11.15 -12.46
C SER A 95 -5.08 12.44 -13.26
N ASP A 96 -3.87 12.71 -13.74
CA ASP A 96 -3.51 13.91 -14.51
C ASP A 96 -4.28 14.02 -15.84
N ALA A 97 -4.59 12.88 -16.46
CA ALA A 97 -5.42 12.81 -17.66
C ALA A 97 -6.83 13.40 -17.46
N LEU A 98 -7.38 13.34 -16.24
CA LEU A 98 -8.74 13.82 -15.95
C LEU A 98 -8.85 15.35 -15.87
N ASN A 99 -7.73 16.07 -15.70
CA ASN A 99 -7.72 17.54 -15.59
C ASN A 99 -7.08 18.25 -16.79
N GLY A 100 -6.82 17.54 -17.89
CA GLY A 100 -6.24 18.12 -19.11
C GLY A 100 -4.78 18.60 -18.96
N VAL A 101 -4.13 18.34 -17.82
CA VAL A 101 -2.74 18.70 -17.58
C VAL A 101 -1.83 17.53 -17.94
N VAL A 102 -1.31 17.57 -19.17
CA VAL A 102 -0.63 16.42 -19.80
C VAL A 102 0.77 16.15 -19.22
N THR A 103 1.44 17.15 -18.64
CA THR A 103 2.82 16.97 -18.17
C THR A 103 3.15 17.77 -16.91
N GLN A 104 4.03 17.21 -16.08
CA GLN A 104 4.61 17.91 -14.91
C GLN A 104 5.27 19.24 -15.28
N THR A 105 5.81 19.36 -16.50
CA THR A 105 6.45 20.59 -16.99
C THR A 105 5.43 21.69 -17.24
N ALA A 106 4.29 21.37 -17.86
CA ALA A 106 3.21 22.32 -18.08
C ALA A 106 2.62 22.81 -16.75
N ALA A 107 2.32 21.87 -15.84
CA ALA A 107 1.84 22.18 -14.50
C ALA A 107 2.81 23.07 -13.71
N ALA A 108 4.12 22.78 -13.79
CA ALA A 108 5.13 23.56 -13.09
C ALA A 108 5.23 24.99 -13.65
N LYS A 109 5.15 25.17 -14.98
CA LYS A 109 5.17 26.49 -15.62
C LYS A 109 3.98 27.35 -15.19
N GLU A 110 2.79 26.78 -15.14
CA GLU A 110 1.56 27.48 -14.71
C GLU A 110 1.69 28.04 -13.29
N MET A 111 2.39 27.32 -12.41
CA MET A 111 2.61 27.73 -11.02
C MET A 111 3.89 28.55 -10.80
N GLY A 112 4.65 28.87 -11.85
CA GLY A 112 5.94 29.57 -11.72
C GLY A 112 7.03 28.75 -11.01
N LEU A 113 6.91 27.42 -11.03
CA LEU A 113 7.82 26.49 -10.36
C LEU A 113 8.70 25.73 -11.36
N THR A 114 9.79 25.15 -10.86
CA THR A 114 10.62 24.25 -11.67
C THR A 114 9.98 22.87 -11.77
N ARG A 115 10.18 22.19 -12.90
CA ARG A 115 9.79 20.78 -13.08
C ARG A 115 10.39 19.89 -11.98
N ALA A 116 11.61 20.18 -11.53
CA ALA A 116 12.28 19.42 -10.47
C ALA A 116 11.56 19.55 -9.12
N ALA A 117 11.07 20.74 -8.78
CA ALA A 117 10.27 20.95 -7.57
C ALA A 117 8.97 20.14 -7.62
N MET A 118 8.27 20.16 -8.77
CA MET A 118 7.09 19.32 -9.02
C MET A 118 7.42 17.84 -8.85
N SER A 119 8.46 17.35 -9.54
CA SER A 119 8.85 15.94 -9.49
C SER A 119 9.23 15.47 -8.08
N LYS A 120 9.90 16.31 -7.30
CA LYS A 120 10.21 16.03 -5.89
C LYS A 120 8.94 15.88 -5.05
N GLN A 121 7.93 16.73 -5.28
CA GLN A 121 6.66 16.63 -4.57
C GLN A 121 5.87 15.38 -4.98
N VAL A 122 5.89 15.00 -6.27
CA VAL A 122 5.27 13.76 -6.78
C VAL A 122 5.93 12.54 -6.13
N GLN A 123 7.26 12.49 -6.10
CA GLN A 123 8.00 11.40 -5.45
C GLN A 123 7.69 11.31 -3.95
N TRP A 124 7.56 12.45 -3.28
CA TRP A 124 7.17 12.47 -1.88
C TRP A 124 5.80 11.82 -1.65
N TRP A 125 4.81 12.12 -2.51
CA TRP A 125 3.48 11.50 -2.43
C TRP A 125 3.50 10.00 -2.67
N LEU A 126 4.26 9.53 -3.67
CA LEU A 126 4.41 8.09 -3.95
C LEU A 126 4.99 7.34 -2.73
N VAL A 127 5.99 7.93 -2.07
CA VAL A 127 6.58 7.33 -0.86
C VAL A 127 5.62 7.42 0.33
N PHE A 128 4.95 8.56 0.52
CA PHE A 128 4.06 8.79 1.65
C PHE A 128 2.82 7.88 1.62
N LEU A 129 2.24 7.63 0.44
CA LEU A 129 1.06 6.80 0.27
C LEU A 129 1.39 5.33 -0.10
N GLY A 130 2.68 5.00 -0.28
CA GLY A 130 3.11 3.66 -0.64
C GLY A 130 2.70 3.22 -2.06
N PHE A 131 2.41 4.17 -2.94
CA PHE A 131 1.99 3.85 -4.31
C PHE A 131 3.13 3.25 -5.12
N ARG A 132 2.79 2.29 -6.00
CA ARG A 132 3.73 1.79 -7.00
C ARG A 132 4.17 2.94 -7.89
N ARG A 133 5.47 2.95 -8.24
CA ARG A 133 6.03 3.91 -9.18
C ARG A 133 5.28 3.84 -10.49
N ASN A 134 4.91 5.01 -11.00
CA ASN A 134 4.16 5.18 -12.23
C ASN A 134 5.08 5.60 -13.39
N ALA A 135 4.52 5.62 -14.61
CA ALA A 135 5.23 5.97 -15.85
C ALA A 135 5.97 7.32 -15.80
N HIS A 136 5.56 8.22 -14.89
CA HIS A 136 6.16 9.53 -14.71
C HIS A 136 7.39 9.55 -13.79
N THR A 137 7.79 8.41 -13.22
CA THR A 137 8.93 8.30 -12.30
C THR A 137 9.97 7.29 -12.79
N LYS A 138 11.24 7.70 -12.77
CA LYS A 138 12.36 6.80 -13.06
C LYS A 138 12.50 5.76 -11.94
N SER A 139 12.94 4.55 -12.28
CA SER A 139 13.23 3.49 -11.29
C SER A 139 14.32 3.93 -10.31
N ALA A 140 14.37 3.32 -9.11
CA ALA A 140 15.40 3.60 -8.12
C ALA A 140 16.82 3.43 -8.69
N GLU A 141 17.03 2.34 -9.43
CA GLU A 141 18.28 2.03 -10.13
C GLU A 141 18.66 3.10 -11.16
N ALA A 142 17.67 3.62 -11.91
CA ALA A 142 17.89 4.70 -12.86
C ALA A 142 18.18 6.05 -12.17
N VAL A 143 17.66 6.26 -10.95
CA VAL A 143 17.99 7.46 -10.14
C VAL A 143 19.37 7.32 -9.53
N GLU A 144 19.76 6.14 -9.06
CA GLU A 144 21.06 5.89 -8.45
C GLU A 144 22.19 5.93 -9.47
N SER A 145 21.99 5.31 -10.64
CA SER A 145 22.92 5.44 -11.77
C SER A 145 23.05 6.89 -12.26
N TYR A 146 21.95 7.67 -12.26
CA TYR A 146 22.04 9.09 -12.56
C TYR A 146 22.80 9.89 -11.49
N ARG A 147 22.64 9.53 -10.21
CA ARG A 147 23.37 10.15 -9.09
C ARG A 147 24.86 9.83 -9.14
N THR A 148 25.25 8.60 -9.46
CA THR A 148 26.67 8.23 -9.62
C THR A 148 27.30 8.99 -10.79
N VAL A 149 26.64 9.00 -11.96
CA VAL A 149 27.10 9.78 -13.13
C VAL A 149 27.21 11.28 -12.81
N GLN A 150 26.27 11.86 -12.06
CA GLN A 150 26.40 13.24 -11.62
C GLN A 150 27.55 13.45 -10.65
N ARG A 151 27.79 12.56 -9.68
CA ARG A 151 28.93 12.67 -8.75
C ARG A 151 30.27 12.64 -9.48
N GLU A 152 30.37 11.82 -10.52
CA GLU A 152 31.58 11.64 -11.33
C GLU A 152 31.78 12.77 -12.36
N ARG A 153 30.71 13.18 -13.05
CA ARG A 153 30.78 14.11 -14.20
C ARG A 153 30.25 15.51 -13.90
N HIS A 154 30.09 15.89 -12.63
CA HIS A 154 29.64 17.23 -12.28
C HIS A 154 30.58 18.28 -12.90
N TRP A 155 30.05 19.12 -13.80
CA TRP A 155 30.81 20.12 -14.55
C TRP A 155 31.69 21.03 -13.67
N ARG A 156 31.25 21.27 -12.43
CA ARG A 156 31.98 22.05 -11.42
C ARG A 156 33.24 21.35 -10.86
N ARG A 157 33.37 20.03 -11.00
CA ARG A 157 34.59 19.24 -10.68
C ARG A 157 35.49 19.07 -11.92
N GLN A 158 34.91 19.04 -13.11
CA GLN A 158 35.69 19.01 -14.36
C GLN A 158 36.50 20.29 -14.59
N SER A 159 36.04 21.45 -14.10
CA SER A 159 36.80 22.71 -14.13
C SER A 159 37.97 22.76 -13.13
N ILE A 160 37.97 21.90 -12.10
CA ILE A 160 39.04 21.82 -11.09
C ILE A 160 40.19 20.93 -11.59
N GLY A 161 39.89 19.89 -12.38
CA GLY A 161 40.90 18.97 -12.92
C GLY A 161 41.73 19.49 -14.11
N LYS A 162 41.43 20.68 -14.67
CA LYS A 162 42.14 21.23 -15.84
C LYS A 162 43.24 22.26 -15.53
N LYS A 163 43.46 22.61 -14.25
CA LYS A 163 44.58 23.49 -13.84
C LYS A 163 45.61 22.69 -13.03
N GLY A 164 46.36 21.81 -13.69
CA GLY A 164 47.41 21.05 -13.02
C GLY A 164 48.36 20.26 -13.92
N GLY A 165 48.41 20.57 -15.22
CA GLY A 165 49.28 19.88 -16.18
C GLY A 165 50.14 20.86 -16.97
N LYS A 166 50.92 21.70 -16.28
CA LYS A 166 52.12 22.30 -16.86
C LYS A 166 53.30 21.77 -16.05
N ASN A 167 54.28 21.21 -16.78
CA ASN A 167 55.63 20.78 -16.37
C ASN A 167 55.82 19.28 -16.12
N ALA A 168 56.35 18.61 -17.15
CA ALA A 168 57.50 17.70 -17.14
C ALA A 168 57.60 17.11 -18.57
N ASN A 169 58.70 17.08 -19.30
CA ASN A 169 60.04 17.65 -19.20
C ASN A 169 60.65 17.59 -20.62
N HIS A 170 61.72 18.35 -20.83
CA HIS A 170 62.70 18.19 -21.90
C HIS A 170 63.20 16.74 -22.05
#